data_AF-A0A1Q3QM70-F1
#
_entry.id   AF-A0A1Q3QM70-F1
#
_cell.length_a   1.000
_cell.length_b   1.000
_cell.length_c   1.000
_cell.angle_alpha   90.00
_cell.angle_beta   90.00
_cell.angle_gamma   90.00
#
_symmetry.space_group_name_H-M   'P 1'
#
loop_
_entity.id
_entity.type
_entity.pdbx_description
1 polymer ?
#
loop_
_entity_poly.entity_id
_entity_poly.type
_entity_poly.pdbx_seq_one_letter_code
_entity_poly.pdbx_strand_id
1 'polypeptide(L)'
;MSVDVRLSGRLGNNLFQYALGRVIAEQQGLEFNCLPPDRAVIMFMGQEVDIGPPATLANQIEHFPNASFHIPGRRVTGPIENLEIENRGDWNGVTVDLSALLADRTPRHFKIHGGFQREEYFTPFRNEIRKWFRLKRAKHLHRLMAEDVVVNIRRGYDFGALNLTLSMSYYHHALATLRNVRNIYVCGTGIDNQVRASLACFSPIYYDGTPIDHFRFIQRFNRIVLSNSTFAWWAAFLSDASEIVGPRSRLHDCLGLSGDGTIDLAMKESRYREIDVSARAKLAFCVPEGVVFVSESGGREQIQNPLGNAVPIPIAFSPFSRFMEHLCNREPIPLTLILEYFSGDQGKARDFLTWAMTSNILSQSPVYLDGNA
;
A
#
# COMPACT_ATOMS: atom_id res chain seq x y z
N MET A 1 8.62 17.09 25.43
CA MET A 1 8.23 16.36 24.24
C MET A 1 8.70 14.90 24.38
N SER A 2 7.92 14.01 24.96
CA SER A 2 6.93 13.25 24.17
C SER A 2 7.57 12.32 23.14
N VAL A 3 6.80 11.35 22.66
CA VAL A 3 7.04 10.67 21.40
C VAL A 3 6.21 11.40 20.36
N ASP A 4 6.87 11.98 19.35
CA ASP A 4 6.20 12.68 18.26
C ASP A 4 6.31 11.85 16.98
N VAL A 5 5.16 11.40 16.48
CA VAL A 5 5.05 10.65 15.23
C VAL A 5 4.59 11.58 14.12
N ARG A 6 5.33 11.65 13.01
CA ARG A 6 4.87 12.29 11.78
C ARG A 6 4.34 11.23 10.83
N LEU A 7 3.05 11.29 10.54
CA LEU A 7 2.43 10.33 9.64
C LEU A 7 2.76 10.63 8.18
N SER A 8 2.95 9.57 7.40
CA SER A 8 3.15 9.64 5.95
C SER A 8 2.50 8.45 5.24
N GLY A 9 2.06 8.65 4.00
CA GLY A 9 1.30 7.65 3.25
C GLY A 9 -0.15 7.49 3.71
N ARG A 10 -0.75 6.33 3.38
CA ARG A 10 -2.17 6.02 3.65
C ARG A 10 -2.35 5.11 4.86
N LEU A 11 -3.59 4.71 5.15
CA LEU A 11 -4.03 4.07 6.40
C LEU A 11 -3.10 2.94 6.85
N GLY A 12 -2.80 1.96 5.99
CA GLY A 12 -1.94 0.83 6.36
C GLY A 12 -0.57 1.26 6.90
N ASN A 13 0.07 2.26 6.27
CA ASN A 13 1.37 2.78 6.69
C ASN A 13 1.24 3.65 7.95
N ASN A 14 0.18 4.45 8.02
CA ASN A 14 -0.09 5.28 9.21
C ASN A 14 -0.31 4.42 10.46
N LEU A 15 -0.95 3.25 10.33
CA LEU A 15 -1.17 2.34 11.46
C LEU A 15 0.15 1.79 12.01
N PHE A 16 1.15 1.48 11.16
CA PHE A 16 2.49 1.10 11.59
C PHE A 16 3.20 2.23 12.36
N GLN A 17 3.21 3.43 11.78
CA GLN A 17 3.82 4.62 12.37
C GLN A 17 3.19 4.97 13.73
N TYR A 18 1.87 5.01 13.78
CA TYR A 18 1.11 5.28 14.99
C TYR A 18 1.37 4.21 16.05
N ALA A 19 1.28 2.93 15.70
CA ALA A 19 1.43 1.83 16.65
C ALA A 19 2.84 1.81 17.26
N LEU A 20 3.90 2.00 16.46
CA LEU A 20 5.27 2.01 16.99
C LEU A 20 5.47 3.15 17.98
N GLY A 21 5.08 4.38 17.61
CA GLY A 21 5.26 5.53 18.50
C GLY A 21 4.42 5.41 19.77
N ARG A 22 3.21 4.88 19.67
CA ARG A 22 2.36 4.65 20.84
C ARG A 22 2.91 3.54 21.75
N VAL A 23 3.47 2.47 21.17
CA VAL A 23 4.18 1.43 21.94
C VAL A 23 5.32 2.07 22.74
N ILE A 24 6.19 2.85 22.09
CA ILE A 24 7.31 3.52 22.78
C ILE A 24 6.79 4.44 23.88
N ALA A 25 5.75 5.23 23.60
CA ALA A 25 5.19 6.17 24.56
C ALA A 25 4.60 5.46 25.78
N GLU A 26 3.74 4.46 25.59
CA GLU A 26 3.12 3.73 26.70
C GLU A 26 4.16 2.93 27.49
N GLN A 27 5.11 2.27 26.83
CA GLN A 27 6.14 1.46 27.50
C GLN A 27 7.17 2.30 28.28
N GLN A 28 7.36 3.57 27.92
CA GLN A 28 8.25 4.50 28.62
C GLN A 28 7.51 5.53 29.50
N GLY A 29 6.18 5.48 29.55
CA GLY A 29 5.34 6.46 30.27
C GLY A 29 5.48 7.88 29.73
N LEU A 30 5.79 8.05 28.44
CA LEU A 30 5.97 9.34 27.79
C LEU A 30 4.64 9.84 27.22
N GLU A 31 4.52 11.17 27.12
CA GLU A 31 3.46 11.80 26.34
C GLU A 31 3.55 11.34 24.88
N PHE A 32 2.42 11.10 24.22
CA PHE A 32 2.37 10.71 22.81
C PHE A 32 1.68 11.81 22.01
N ASN A 33 2.30 12.22 20.90
CA ASN A 33 1.69 13.11 19.92
C ASN A 33 1.82 12.51 18.52
N CYS A 34 0.74 12.53 17.76
CA CYS A 34 0.69 12.09 16.39
C CYS A 34 0.28 13.26 15.50
N LEU A 35 1.15 13.59 14.55
CA LEU A 35 0.91 14.64 13.57
C LEU A 35 0.36 14.00 12.29
N PRO A 36 -0.85 14.38 11.84
CA PRO A 36 -1.38 13.91 10.56
C PRO A 36 -0.44 14.30 9.41
N PRO A 37 -0.50 13.58 8.27
CA PRO A 37 0.28 13.99 7.10
C PRO A 37 -0.18 15.36 6.61
N ASP A 38 0.75 16.26 6.29
CA ASP A 38 0.44 17.60 5.74
C ASP A 38 -0.31 17.49 4.40
N ARG A 39 0.03 16.46 3.60
CA ARG A 39 -0.67 16.04 2.38
C ARG A 39 -0.47 14.54 2.13
N ALA A 40 -1.52 13.84 1.68
CA ALA A 40 -1.44 12.42 1.30
C ALA A 40 -1.33 12.28 -0.22
N VAL A 41 -0.22 12.77 -0.77
CA VAL A 41 0.07 12.76 -2.21
C VAL A 41 0.89 11.52 -2.55
N ILE A 42 0.56 10.88 -3.67
CA ILE A 42 1.45 9.90 -4.29
C ILE A 42 2.16 10.60 -5.44
N MET A 43 3.48 10.56 -5.41
CA MET A 43 4.30 10.97 -6.53
C MET A 43 4.45 9.78 -7.47
N PHE A 44 4.11 9.95 -8.73
CA PHE A 44 4.41 9.00 -9.79
C PHE A 44 5.22 9.71 -10.86
N MET A 45 6.43 9.23 -11.10
CA MET A 45 7.37 9.85 -12.05
C MET A 45 7.65 11.35 -11.80
N GLY A 46 7.48 11.84 -10.58
CA GLY A 46 7.65 13.26 -10.26
C GLY A 46 6.39 14.12 -10.42
N GLN A 47 5.24 13.53 -10.78
CA GLN A 47 3.94 14.21 -10.78
C GLN A 47 3.07 13.74 -9.61
N GLU A 48 2.27 14.67 -9.07
CA GLU A 48 1.23 14.36 -8.07
C GLU A 48 0.08 13.61 -8.76
N VAL A 49 -0.24 12.41 -8.25
CA VAL A 49 -1.37 11.61 -8.73
C VAL A 49 -2.48 11.61 -7.70
N ASP A 50 -3.66 12.09 -8.12
CA ASP A 50 -4.89 11.93 -7.36
C ASP A 50 -5.40 10.50 -7.56
N ILE A 51 -5.06 9.62 -6.62
CA ILE A 51 -5.55 8.24 -6.56
C ILE A 51 -6.78 8.11 -5.63
N GLY A 52 -7.66 9.11 -5.66
CA GLY A 52 -8.91 9.17 -4.93
C GLY A 52 -8.76 9.66 -3.48
N PRO A 53 -9.88 9.77 -2.74
CA PRO A 53 -9.91 10.42 -1.43
C PRO A 53 -8.86 9.84 -0.48
N PRO A 54 -8.18 10.70 0.31
CA PRO A 54 -7.11 10.26 1.18
C PRO A 54 -7.66 9.32 2.26
N ALA A 55 -7.35 8.03 2.12
CA ALA A 55 -7.64 7.03 3.13
C ALA A 55 -6.52 7.04 4.18
N THR A 56 -6.28 8.16 4.87
CA THR A 56 -5.29 8.25 5.96
C THR A 56 -5.91 7.88 7.31
N LEU A 57 -5.09 7.61 8.33
CA LEU A 57 -5.62 7.45 9.69
C LEU A 57 -6.36 8.71 10.16
N ALA A 58 -5.85 9.90 9.83
CA ALA A 58 -6.48 11.17 10.20
C ALA A 58 -7.89 11.31 9.58
N ASN A 59 -8.06 10.94 8.31
CA ASN A 59 -9.37 10.98 7.66
C ASN A 59 -10.33 9.89 8.16
N GLN A 60 -9.82 8.80 8.73
CA GLN A 60 -10.61 7.68 9.23
C GLN A 60 -10.75 7.66 10.76
N ILE A 61 -10.24 8.70 11.45
CA ILE A 61 -10.06 8.70 12.91
C ILE A 61 -11.37 8.52 13.66
N GLU A 62 -12.48 9.02 13.11
CA GLU A 62 -13.81 8.87 13.71
C GLU A 62 -14.24 7.41 13.85
N HIS A 63 -13.64 6.50 13.08
CA HIS A 63 -13.92 5.06 13.14
C HIS A 63 -13.06 4.33 14.16
N PHE A 64 -11.96 4.94 14.63
CA PHE A 64 -11.00 4.41 15.60
C PHE A 64 -11.07 5.20 16.92
N PRO A 65 -12.12 5.02 17.74
CA PRO A 65 -12.37 5.85 18.94
C PRO A 65 -11.25 5.79 19.98
N ASN A 66 -10.41 4.76 19.94
CA ASN A 66 -9.33 4.57 20.89
C ASN A 66 -7.95 4.97 20.34
N ALA A 67 -7.86 5.47 19.11
CA ALA A 67 -6.60 5.84 18.46
C ALA A 67 -6.30 7.34 18.58
N SER A 68 -6.40 7.93 19.78
CA SER A 68 -6.16 9.37 20.00
C SER A 68 -4.80 9.81 19.46
N PHE A 69 -4.76 10.99 18.83
CA PHE A 69 -3.52 11.61 18.34
C PHE A 69 -2.74 12.34 19.43
N HIS A 70 -3.31 12.42 20.63
CA HIS A 70 -2.61 12.88 21.82
C HIS A 70 -2.95 11.97 23.00
N ILE A 71 -1.93 11.49 23.71
CA ILE A 71 -2.08 10.75 24.97
C ILE A 71 -1.19 11.42 26.01
N PRO A 72 -1.73 11.85 27.16
CA PRO A 72 -0.95 12.51 28.19
C PRO A 72 0.08 11.54 28.80
N GLY A 73 1.23 12.07 29.18
CA GLY A 73 2.31 11.32 29.79
C GLY A 73 3.47 12.22 30.20
N ARG A 74 4.61 11.63 30.57
CA ARG A 74 5.80 12.41 30.95
C ARG A 74 6.37 13.14 29.75
N ARG A 75 6.67 14.42 29.93
CA ARG A 75 7.26 15.30 28.91
C ARG A 75 8.77 15.40 29.11
N VAL A 76 9.56 15.11 28.09
CA VAL A 76 11.05 15.22 28.10
C VAL A 76 11.50 16.19 27.02
N THR A 77 12.37 17.17 27.22
CA THR A 77 12.68 18.15 26.12
C THR A 77 13.97 17.85 25.37
N GLY A 78 14.80 16.95 25.89
CA GLY A 78 16.02 16.49 25.26
C GLY A 78 16.75 15.44 26.12
N PRO A 79 17.77 14.76 25.57
CA PRO A 79 18.21 14.79 24.17
C PRO A 79 17.14 14.29 23.19
N ILE A 80 17.26 14.67 21.91
CA ILE A 80 16.33 14.26 20.84
C ILE A 80 16.92 13.02 20.15
N GLU A 81 16.13 11.96 20.08
CA GLU A 81 16.41 10.77 19.29
C GLU A 81 15.52 10.77 18.05
N ASN A 82 16.16 10.80 16.87
CA ASN A 82 15.47 10.78 15.59
C ASN A 82 15.43 9.34 15.09
N LEU A 83 14.24 8.74 15.08
CA LEU A 83 13.94 7.53 14.32
C LEU A 83 13.37 7.97 12.97
N GLU A 84 14.22 8.61 12.17
CA GLU A 84 13.85 9.18 10.87
C GLU A 84 14.39 8.32 9.71
N ILE A 85 13.58 8.17 8.68
CA ILE A 85 14.00 7.71 7.35
C ILE A 85 14.18 8.95 6.47
N GLU A 86 15.41 9.24 6.06
CA GLU A 86 15.64 9.85 4.75
C GLU A 86 15.32 8.78 3.71
N ASN A 87 14.37 9.07 2.82
CA ASN A 87 13.92 8.19 1.75
C ASN A 87 15.11 7.83 0.83
N ARG A 88 15.88 6.79 1.14
CA ARG A 88 16.93 6.24 0.27
C ARG A 88 16.36 5.23 -0.75
N GLY A 89 15.11 5.43 -1.17
CA GLY A 89 14.32 4.51 -2.01
C GLY A 89 12.87 4.42 -1.56
N ASP A 90 11.98 3.96 -2.45
CA ASP A 90 10.52 4.06 -2.29
C ASP A 90 9.92 3.19 -1.17
N TRP A 91 10.67 2.23 -0.61
CA TRP A 91 10.16 1.24 0.35
C TRP A 91 11.27 0.72 1.28
N ASN A 92 11.53 1.39 2.41
CA ASN A 92 12.50 0.91 3.40
C ASN A 92 11.82 0.62 4.75
N GLY A 93 11.95 -0.61 5.25
CA GLY A 93 11.68 -0.89 6.66
C GLY A 93 12.94 -0.71 7.50
N VAL A 94 12.94 0.30 8.37
CA VAL A 94 14.05 0.49 9.32
C VAL A 94 14.01 -0.61 10.37
N THR A 95 15.19 -1.18 10.61
CA THR A 95 15.43 -2.03 11.77
C THR A 95 15.97 -1.16 12.90
N VAL A 96 15.17 -0.97 13.94
CA VAL A 96 15.61 -0.49 15.24
C VAL A 96 15.62 -1.70 16.16
N ASP A 97 16.58 -1.76 17.08
CA ASP A 97 16.47 -2.70 18.19
C ASP A 97 15.44 -2.17 19.18
N LEU A 98 14.16 -2.45 18.89
CA LEU A 98 13.05 -1.99 19.71
C LEU A 98 13.18 -2.51 21.15
N SER A 99 13.69 -3.73 21.35
CA SER A 99 13.86 -4.31 22.68
C SER A 99 14.88 -3.52 23.49
N ALA A 100 16.05 -3.23 22.92
CA ALA A 100 17.05 -2.39 23.56
C ALA A 100 16.55 -0.96 23.80
N LEU A 101 15.85 -0.38 22.82
CA LEU A 101 15.27 0.96 22.93
C LEU A 101 14.24 1.06 24.06
N LEU A 102 13.42 0.03 24.25
CA LEU A 102 12.44 -0.03 25.34
C LEU A 102 13.08 -0.34 26.71
N ALA A 103 14.19 -1.08 26.73
CA ALA A 103 14.94 -1.38 27.96
C ALA A 103 15.71 -0.15 28.49
N ASP A 104 16.21 0.69 27.59
CA ASP A 104 16.90 1.92 27.95
C ASP A 104 15.92 2.99 28.43
N ARG A 105 16.11 3.43 29.69
CA ARG A 105 15.26 4.40 30.38
C ARG A 105 15.82 5.82 30.36
N THR A 106 16.90 6.06 29.62
CA THR A 106 17.46 7.39 29.44
C THR A 106 16.36 8.33 28.92
N PRO A 107 16.03 9.41 29.65
CA PRO A 107 15.00 10.33 29.21
C PRO A 107 15.40 10.96 27.88
N ARG A 108 14.58 10.78 26.84
CA ARG A 108 14.76 11.43 25.54
C ARG A 108 13.45 11.71 24.85
N HIS A 109 13.51 12.66 23.92
CA HIS A 109 12.43 13.03 23.02
C HIS A 109 12.56 12.22 21.74
N PHE A 110 11.57 11.39 21.42
CA PHE A 110 11.57 10.63 20.17
C PHE A 110 10.86 11.40 19.06
N LYS A 111 11.52 11.54 17.92
CA LYS A 111 10.89 11.96 16.65
C LYS A 111 10.86 10.78 15.70
N ILE A 112 9.66 10.37 15.31
CA ILE A 112 9.45 9.15 14.54
C ILE A 112 8.87 9.50 13.18
N HIS A 113 9.57 9.09 12.12
CA HIS A 113 9.13 9.24 10.74
C HIS A 113 9.70 8.10 9.88
N GLY A 114 8.84 7.21 9.37
CA GLY A 114 9.28 6.05 8.59
C GLY A 114 8.22 4.97 8.39
N GLY A 115 8.56 3.86 7.72
CA GLY A 115 7.63 2.77 7.44
C GLY A 115 7.44 1.77 8.58
N PHE A 116 8.53 1.39 9.27
CA PHE A 116 8.54 0.45 10.42
C PHE A 116 7.77 -0.86 10.18
N GLN A 117 7.78 -1.37 8.95
CA GLN A 117 6.99 -2.52 8.52
C GLN A 117 7.66 -3.83 8.92
N ARG A 118 7.71 -4.10 10.23
CA ARG A 118 8.28 -5.32 10.82
C ARG A 118 7.32 -5.92 11.84
N GLU A 119 6.94 -7.18 11.64
CA GLU A 119 5.94 -7.88 12.44
C GLU A 119 6.35 -7.97 13.93
N GLU A 120 7.64 -8.16 14.19
CA GLU A 120 8.17 -8.32 15.54
C GLU A 120 7.97 -7.10 16.44
N TYR A 121 7.74 -5.91 15.87
CA TYR A 121 7.46 -4.71 16.64
C TYR A 121 6.04 -4.70 17.22
N PHE A 122 5.11 -5.43 16.62
CA PHE A 122 3.68 -5.31 16.92
C PHE A 122 3.12 -6.55 17.60
N THR A 123 3.64 -7.74 17.27
CA THR A 123 3.14 -9.00 17.83
C THR A 123 3.16 -9.07 19.36
N PRO A 124 4.23 -8.62 20.06
CA PRO A 124 4.23 -8.59 21.53
C PRO A 124 3.15 -7.69 22.14
N PHE A 125 2.68 -6.68 21.40
CA PHE A 125 1.70 -5.69 21.84
C PHE A 125 0.35 -5.85 21.15
N ARG A 126 0.08 -7.02 20.54
CA ARG A 126 -1.11 -7.26 19.72
C ARG A 126 -2.40 -6.98 20.49
N ASN A 127 -2.47 -7.32 21.77
CA ASN A 127 -3.67 -7.14 22.59
C ASN A 127 -3.99 -5.66 22.83
N GLU A 128 -2.97 -4.85 23.07
CA GLU A 128 -3.03 -3.40 23.23
C GLU A 128 -3.43 -2.74 21.90
N ILE A 129 -2.73 -3.09 20.83
CA ILE A 129 -2.97 -2.56 19.49
C ILE A 129 -4.40 -2.86 19.02
N ARG A 130 -4.92 -4.07 19.30
CA ARG A 130 -6.32 -4.42 19.03
C ARG A 130 -7.32 -3.52 19.76
N LYS A 131 -7.01 -3.09 20.98
CA LYS A 131 -7.86 -2.14 21.72
C LYS A 131 -7.80 -0.76 21.07
N TRP A 132 -6.61 -0.30 20.67
CA TRP A 132 -6.41 1.02 20.04
C TRP A 132 -7.14 1.12 18.70
N PHE A 133 -7.04 0.08 17.86
CA PHE A 133 -7.62 0.04 16.52
C PHE A 133 -8.99 -0.64 16.46
N ARG A 134 -9.67 -0.82 17.59
CA ARG A 134 -11.03 -1.36 17.63
C ARG A 134 -11.99 -0.40 16.92
N LEU A 135 -12.59 -0.86 15.83
CA LEU A 135 -13.50 -0.06 15.02
C LEU A 135 -14.86 0.13 15.70
N LYS A 136 -15.51 1.27 15.41
CA LYS A 136 -16.95 1.44 15.68
C LYS A 136 -17.75 0.33 14.98
N ARG A 137 -18.74 -0.22 15.69
CA ARG A 137 -19.63 -1.26 15.19
C ARG A 137 -20.48 -0.72 14.03
N ALA A 138 -20.50 -1.44 12.91
CA ALA A 138 -21.36 -1.12 11.78
C ALA A 138 -22.80 -1.62 12.01
N LYS A 139 -23.79 -0.87 11.53
CA LYS A 139 -25.21 -1.26 11.54
C LYS A 139 -25.47 -2.14 10.31
N HIS A 140 -26.12 -3.29 10.51
CA HIS A 140 -26.46 -4.29 9.49
C HIS A 140 -25.26 -5.00 8.85
N LEU A 141 -25.11 -6.28 9.18
CA LEU A 141 -23.99 -7.10 8.71
C LEU A 141 -24.53 -8.42 8.19
N HIS A 142 -24.17 -8.80 6.96
CA HIS A 142 -24.50 -10.11 6.39
C HIS A 142 -24.05 -11.24 7.33
N ARG A 143 -24.85 -12.28 7.53
CA ARG A 143 -24.43 -13.43 8.33
C ARG A 143 -23.35 -14.21 7.57
N LEU A 144 -22.15 -14.26 8.13
CA LEU A 144 -21.02 -15.04 7.62
C LEU A 144 -20.91 -16.35 8.42
N MET A 145 -20.47 -17.40 7.74
CA MET A 145 -20.15 -18.71 8.33
C MET A 145 -18.63 -18.90 8.40
N ALA A 146 -18.17 -19.85 9.22
CA ALA A 146 -16.74 -20.08 9.43
C ALA A 146 -16.01 -20.58 8.16
N GLU A 147 -16.77 -21.15 7.22
CA GLU A 147 -16.33 -21.65 5.92
C GLU A 147 -16.34 -20.61 4.80
N ASP A 148 -16.91 -19.42 5.05
CA ASP A 148 -16.85 -18.32 4.09
C ASP A 148 -15.44 -17.70 4.11
N VAL A 149 -14.93 -17.36 2.93
CA VAL A 149 -13.56 -16.84 2.72
C VAL A 149 -13.65 -15.45 2.13
N VAL A 150 -12.81 -14.52 2.61
CA VAL A 150 -12.58 -13.24 1.93
C VAL A 150 -11.24 -13.24 1.22
N VAL A 151 -11.23 -12.73 0.00
CA VAL A 151 -10.05 -12.50 -0.82
C VAL A 151 -9.88 -11.00 -0.98
N ASN A 152 -8.75 -10.47 -0.48
CA ASN A 152 -8.39 -9.09 -0.73
C ASN A 152 -7.54 -8.96 -2.00
N ILE A 153 -7.94 -8.07 -2.91
CA ILE A 153 -7.19 -7.74 -4.14
C ILE A 153 -6.58 -6.35 -4.02
N ARG A 154 -5.28 -6.24 -4.31
CA ARG A 154 -4.57 -4.95 -4.44
C ARG A 154 -4.00 -4.78 -5.84
N ARG A 155 -4.77 -4.14 -6.71
CA ARG A 155 -4.38 -3.72 -8.07
C ARG A 155 -4.71 -2.25 -8.32
N GLY A 156 -4.72 -1.44 -7.26
CA GLY A 156 -4.87 0.02 -7.39
C GLY A 156 -3.70 0.63 -8.17
N TYR A 157 -3.86 1.87 -8.63
CA TYR A 157 -2.86 2.56 -9.46
C TYR A 157 -1.44 2.51 -8.87
N ASP A 158 -1.32 2.72 -7.56
CA ASP A 158 -0.05 2.70 -6.82
C ASP A 158 0.68 1.34 -6.89
N PHE A 159 -0.03 0.23 -7.07
CA PHE A 159 0.57 -1.10 -7.26
C PHE A 159 0.65 -1.50 -8.73
N GLY A 160 -0.36 -1.16 -9.53
CA GLY A 160 -0.43 -1.51 -10.95
C GLY A 160 0.65 -0.81 -11.77
N ALA A 161 0.80 0.50 -11.58
CA ALA A 161 1.79 1.30 -12.31
C ALA A 161 3.24 0.95 -11.95
N LEU A 162 3.46 0.42 -10.74
CA LEU A 162 4.78 -0.02 -10.27
C LEU A 162 5.05 -1.51 -10.50
N ASN A 163 4.15 -2.24 -11.17
CA ASN A 163 4.26 -3.69 -11.40
C ASN A 163 4.41 -4.52 -10.10
N LEU A 164 3.79 -4.02 -9.01
CA LEU A 164 3.84 -4.63 -7.68
C LEU A 164 2.64 -5.55 -7.42
N THR A 165 1.73 -5.71 -8.37
CA THR A 165 0.52 -6.53 -8.18
C THR A 165 0.81 -8.04 -8.24
N LEU A 166 0.15 -8.79 -7.36
CA LEU A 166 0.14 -10.26 -7.44
C LEU A 166 -0.59 -10.76 -8.68
N SER A 167 -0.05 -11.82 -9.28
CA SER A 167 -0.69 -12.54 -10.38
C SER A 167 -1.99 -13.21 -9.96
N MET A 168 -2.92 -13.39 -10.90
CA MET A 168 -4.17 -14.10 -10.61
C MET A 168 -3.92 -15.57 -10.21
N SER A 169 -2.85 -16.19 -10.71
CA SER A 169 -2.45 -17.54 -10.31
C SER A 169 -2.14 -17.67 -8.82
N TYR A 170 -1.61 -16.63 -8.17
CA TYR A 170 -1.46 -16.61 -6.71
C TYR A 170 -2.80 -16.82 -6.00
N TYR A 171 -3.84 -16.07 -6.39
CA TYR A 171 -5.15 -16.19 -5.76
C TYR A 171 -5.80 -17.55 -6.03
N HIS A 172 -5.64 -18.09 -7.24
CA HIS A 172 -6.08 -19.46 -7.56
C HIS A 172 -5.38 -20.50 -6.69
N HIS A 173 -4.06 -20.43 -6.54
CA HIS A 173 -3.30 -21.34 -5.67
C HIS A 173 -3.71 -21.18 -4.21
N ALA A 174 -3.86 -19.95 -3.71
CA ALA A 174 -4.31 -19.68 -2.36
C ALA A 174 -5.68 -20.31 -2.07
N LEU A 175 -6.66 -20.09 -2.95
CA LEU A 175 -7.98 -20.68 -2.82
C LEU A 175 -7.94 -22.21 -2.90
N ALA A 176 -7.09 -22.79 -3.75
CA ALA A 176 -6.93 -24.24 -3.86
C ALA A 176 -6.34 -24.90 -2.60
N THR A 177 -5.64 -24.16 -1.74
CA THR A 177 -5.14 -24.69 -0.45
C THR A 177 -6.24 -24.79 0.63
N LEU A 178 -7.34 -24.07 0.46
CA LEU A 178 -8.42 -24.00 1.44
C LEU A 178 -9.42 -25.16 1.22
N ARG A 179 -9.86 -25.77 2.31
CA ARG A 179 -10.81 -26.90 2.28
C ARG A 179 -12.21 -26.48 2.69
N ASN A 180 -13.23 -27.12 2.13
CA ASN A 180 -14.64 -26.91 2.49
C ASN A 180 -15.04 -25.42 2.40
N VAL A 181 -14.59 -24.72 1.36
CA VAL A 181 -14.95 -23.31 1.14
C VAL A 181 -16.42 -23.25 0.75
N ARG A 182 -17.21 -22.45 1.47
CA ARG A 182 -18.65 -22.30 1.23
C ARG A 182 -18.94 -21.18 0.22
N ASN A 183 -18.53 -19.96 0.55
CA ASN A 183 -18.62 -18.80 -0.34
C ASN A 183 -17.29 -18.08 -0.37
N ILE A 184 -16.97 -17.50 -1.53
CA ILE A 184 -15.81 -16.63 -1.71
C ILE A 184 -16.31 -15.21 -1.89
N TYR A 185 -15.82 -14.31 -1.03
CA TYR A 185 -16.07 -12.89 -1.12
C TYR A 185 -14.81 -12.17 -1.60
N VAL A 186 -14.95 -11.18 -2.47
CA VAL A 186 -13.81 -10.44 -3.02
C VAL A 186 -13.97 -8.96 -2.73
N CYS A 187 -12.97 -8.33 -2.14
CA CYS A 187 -12.93 -6.89 -1.88
C CYS A 187 -11.53 -6.32 -2.14
N GLY A 188 -11.41 -5.00 -2.22
CA GLY A 188 -10.12 -4.33 -2.43
C GLY A 188 -10.16 -3.31 -3.57
N THR A 189 -9.05 -3.12 -4.27
CA THR A 189 -8.93 -2.10 -5.32
C THR A 189 -8.44 -2.70 -6.64
N GLY A 190 -8.92 -2.17 -7.77
CA GLY A 190 -8.54 -2.67 -9.10
C GLY A 190 -9.20 -4.01 -9.46
N ILE A 191 -10.47 -4.18 -9.09
CA ILE A 191 -11.30 -5.35 -9.45
C ILE A 191 -12.00 -5.07 -10.79
N ASP A 192 -11.23 -5.20 -11.87
CA ASP A 192 -11.68 -5.01 -13.25
C ASP A 192 -12.29 -6.30 -13.85
N ASN A 193 -12.66 -6.25 -15.13
CA ASN A 193 -13.18 -7.40 -15.88
C ASN A 193 -12.18 -8.56 -15.96
N GLN A 194 -10.86 -8.30 -15.93
CA GLN A 194 -9.83 -9.33 -15.96
C GLN A 194 -9.80 -10.12 -14.64
N VAL A 195 -9.85 -9.43 -13.50
CA VAL A 195 -10.00 -10.07 -12.18
C VAL A 195 -11.28 -10.89 -12.15
N ARG A 196 -12.39 -10.29 -12.60
CA ARG A 196 -13.71 -10.94 -12.56
C ARG A 196 -13.77 -12.20 -13.41
N ALA A 197 -13.26 -12.15 -14.63
CA ALA A 197 -13.17 -13.31 -15.51
C ALA A 197 -12.26 -14.39 -14.93
N SER A 198 -11.11 -14.00 -14.36
CA SER A 198 -10.16 -14.96 -13.79
C SER A 198 -10.73 -15.67 -12.56
N LEU A 199 -11.52 -15.00 -11.72
CA LEU A 199 -12.14 -15.61 -10.53
C LEU A 199 -13.53 -16.20 -10.81
N ALA A 200 -14.05 -16.12 -12.03
CA ALA A 200 -15.43 -16.52 -12.34
C ALA A 200 -15.72 -18.00 -12.01
N CYS A 201 -14.72 -18.89 -12.14
CA CYS A 201 -14.87 -20.31 -11.79
C CYS A 201 -15.20 -20.55 -10.30
N PHE A 202 -14.93 -19.58 -9.43
CA PHE A 202 -15.24 -19.63 -8.00
C PHE A 202 -16.61 -19.04 -7.64
N SER A 203 -17.35 -18.50 -8.62
CA SER A 203 -18.62 -17.77 -8.40
C SER A 203 -18.57 -16.76 -7.22
N PRO A 204 -17.59 -15.84 -7.19
CA PRO A 204 -17.37 -14.98 -6.04
C PRO A 204 -18.44 -13.91 -5.87
N ILE A 205 -18.66 -13.50 -4.63
CA ILE A 205 -19.49 -12.35 -4.24
C ILE A 205 -18.57 -11.14 -4.08
N TYR A 206 -18.75 -10.13 -4.93
CA TYR A 206 -17.96 -8.90 -4.86
C TYR A 206 -18.56 -7.93 -3.85
N TYR A 207 -17.73 -7.47 -2.92
CA TYR A 207 -18.07 -6.43 -1.96
C TYR A 207 -17.43 -5.12 -2.39
N ASP A 208 -18.28 -4.12 -2.65
CA ASP A 208 -17.85 -2.74 -2.88
C ASP A 208 -18.10 -1.91 -1.61
N GLY A 209 -17.23 -0.95 -1.35
CA GLY A 209 -17.30 -0.15 -0.14
C GLY A 209 -16.14 0.82 -0.01
N THR A 210 -16.25 1.68 0.99
CA THR A 210 -15.16 2.61 1.32
C THR A 210 -13.95 1.85 1.88
N PRO A 211 -12.76 2.47 1.96
CA PRO A 211 -11.60 1.85 2.60
C PRO A 211 -11.90 1.31 4.01
N ILE A 212 -12.65 2.05 4.84
CA ILE A 212 -12.98 1.55 6.17
C ILE A 212 -13.97 0.37 6.14
N ASP A 213 -14.86 0.33 5.14
CA ASP A 213 -15.79 -0.78 4.96
C ASP A 213 -15.04 -2.05 4.56
N HIS A 214 -14.06 -1.95 3.65
CA HIS A 214 -13.18 -3.08 3.33
C HIS A 214 -12.40 -3.56 4.55
N PHE A 215 -11.86 -2.63 5.37
CA PHE A 215 -11.08 -2.99 6.56
C PHE A 215 -11.96 -3.74 7.58
N ARG A 216 -13.17 -3.23 7.85
CA ARG A 216 -14.17 -3.91 8.68
C ARG A 216 -14.60 -5.24 8.07
N PHE A 217 -14.81 -5.29 6.76
CA PHE A 217 -15.30 -6.47 6.06
C PHE A 217 -14.31 -7.62 6.21
N ILE A 218 -13.01 -7.40 5.93
CA ILE A 218 -11.95 -8.40 6.07
C ILE A 218 -11.90 -8.96 7.51
N GLN A 219 -11.95 -8.08 8.52
CA GLN A 219 -11.86 -8.47 9.94
C GLN A 219 -12.96 -9.43 10.42
N ARG A 220 -14.07 -9.56 9.68
CA ARG A 220 -15.21 -10.39 10.06
C ARG A 220 -15.09 -11.84 9.62
N PHE A 221 -14.18 -12.15 8.71
CA PHE A 221 -14.03 -13.49 8.19
C PHE A 221 -13.13 -14.33 9.09
N ASN A 222 -13.46 -15.62 9.22
CA ASN A 222 -12.59 -16.57 9.90
C ASN A 222 -11.44 -17.05 9.00
N ARG A 223 -11.62 -16.93 7.67
CA ARG A 223 -10.66 -17.35 6.65
C ARG A 223 -10.38 -16.20 5.68
N ILE A 224 -9.10 -15.84 5.54
CA ILE A 224 -8.68 -14.64 4.80
C ILE A 224 -7.58 -15.01 3.80
N VAL A 225 -7.72 -14.62 2.54
CA VAL A 225 -6.65 -14.61 1.54
C VAL A 225 -6.22 -13.16 1.32
N LEU A 226 -4.97 -12.86 1.61
CA LEU A 226 -4.40 -11.51 1.56
C LEU A 226 -3.73 -11.22 0.23
N SER A 227 -3.75 -9.94 -0.17
CA SER A 227 -2.78 -9.39 -1.11
C SER A 227 -1.52 -8.92 -0.36
N ASN A 228 -0.53 -8.45 -1.10
CA ASN A 228 0.67 -7.80 -0.59
C ASN A 228 0.40 -6.33 -0.19
N SER A 229 -0.52 -6.11 0.74
CA SER A 229 -0.95 -4.77 1.16
C SER A 229 -0.78 -4.58 2.65
N THR A 230 -0.16 -3.47 3.07
CA THR A 230 -0.09 -3.05 4.49
C THR A 230 -1.47 -2.88 5.11
N PHE A 231 -2.42 -2.36 4.33
CA PHE A 231 -3.81 -2.24 4.74
C PHE A 231 -4.44 -3.61 5.04
N ALA A 232 -4.24 -4.57 4.14
CA ALA A 232 -4.81 -5.92 4.30
C ALA A 232 -4.12 -6.69 5.42
N TRP A 233 -2.80 -6.52 5.57
CA TRP A 233 -2.02 -7.06 6.68
C TRP A 233 -2.59 -6.59 8.03
N TRP A 234 -2.82 -5.29 8.20
CA TRP A 234 -3.40 -4.75 9.43
C TRP A 234 -4.81 -5.29 9.69
N ALA A 235 -5.66 -5.38 8.65
CA ALA A 235 -6.99 -5.96 8.80
C ALA A 235 -6.92 -7.41 9.31
N ALA A 236 -6.02 -8.24 8.76
CA ALA A 236 -5.82 -9.61 9.21
C ALA A 236 -5.15 -9.72 10.60
N PHE A 237 -4.09 -8.95 10.86
CA PHE A 237 -3.39 -8.90 12.14
C PHE A 237 -4.36 -8.60 13.30
N LEU A 238 -5.31 -7.70 13.08
CA LEU A 238 -6.32 -7.29 14.06
C LEU A 238 -7.57 -8.20 14.08
N SER A 239 -7.71 -9.15 13.17
CA SER A 239 -8.85 -10.07 13.09
C SER A 239 -8.74 -11.24 14.07
N ASP A 240 -9.86 -11.94 14.29
CA ASP A 240 -9.91 -13.22 15.02
C ASP A 240 -9.85 -14.43 14.07
N ALA A 241 -9.48 -14.23 12.81
CA ALA A 241 -9.41 -15.28 11.81
C ALA A 241 -8.45 -16.41 12.23
N SER A 242 -8.88 -17.65 12.04
CA SER A 242 -8.11 -18.85 12.36
C SER A 242 -7.24 -19.34 11.19
N GLU A 243 -7.53 -18.92 9.96
CA GLU A 243 -6.80 -19.36 8.77
C GLU A 243 -6.57 -18.16 7.83
N ILE A 244 -5.31 -17.75 7.69
CA ILE A 244 -4.93 -16.58 6.90
C ILE A 244 -3.84 -17.01 5.92
N VAL A 245 -4.12 -16.85 4.63
CA VAL A 245 -3.20 -17.16 3.54
C VAL A 245 -2.63 -15.86 3.00
N GLY A 246 -1.30 -15.71 2.99
CA GLY A 246 -0.61 -14.51 2.52
C GLY A 246 0.47 -14.79 1.48
N PRO A 247 0.87 -13.77 0.70
CA PRO A 247 1.94 -13.90 -0.28
C PRO A 247 3.31 -13.81 0.38
N ARG A 248 4.20 -14.75 0.04
CA ARG A 248 5.65 -14.64 0.32
C ARG A 248 6.39 -14.32 -0.97
N SER A 249 7.30 -13.36 -0.91
CA SER A 249 8.13 -12.97 -2.06
C SER A 249 9.56 -12.71 -1.59
N ARG A 250 10.51 -13.44 -2.16
CA ARG A 250 11.95 -13.22 -1.95
C ARG A 250 12.56 -12.28 -2.98
N LEU A 251 11.73 -11.68 -3.82
CA LEU A 251 12.17 -10.80 -4.89
C LEU A 251 12.25 -9.38 -4.34
N HIS A 252 13.43 -8.76 -4.40
CA HIS A 252 13.68 -7.38 -3.93
C HIS A 252 12.75 -6.33 -4.57
N ASP A 253 12.13 -6.68 -5.70
CA ASP A 253 11.29 -5.83 -6.52
C ASP A 253 9.82 -6.31 -6.53
N CYS A 254 9.45 -7.25 -5.68
CA CYS A 254 8.06 -7.64 -5.44
C CYS A 254 7.81 -7.67 -3.93
N LEU A 255 7.09 -6.66 -3.44
CA LEU A 255 6.63 -6.60 -2.05
C LEU A 255 5.78 -7.84 -1.78
N GLY A 256 6.30 -8.82 -1.06
CA GLY A 256 5.50 -9.81 -0.35
C GLY A 256 5.03 -9.23 0.99
N LEU A 257 4.38 -10.05 1.82
CA LEU A 257 4.37 -9.74 3.26
C LEU A 257 5.74 -10.04 3.87
N SER A 258 6.45 -11.04 3.36
CA SER A 258 7.76 -11.46 3.86
C SER A 258 8.75 -11.73 2.73
N GLY A 259 10.04 -11.60 3.03
CA GLY A 259 11.17 -11.97 2.15
C GLY A 259 12.04 -10.82 1.64
N ASP A 260 11.80 -9.58 2.10
CA ASP A 260 12.71 -8.45 1.98
C ASP A 260 13.50 -8.29 3.30
N GLY A 261 14.78 -7.91 3.25
CA GLY A 261 15.60 -7.73 4.46
C GLY A 261 15.19 -6.51 5.31
N THR A 262 14.56 -5.51 4.69
CA THR A 262 14.13 -4.27 5.37
C THR A 262 12.67 -4.35 5.81
N ILE A 263 11.80 -4.98 5.03
CA ILE A 263 10.38 -5.21 5.34
C ILE A 263 10.16 -6.67 5.69
N ASP A 264 9.73 -6.95 6.92
CA ASP A 264 9.41 -8.31 7.37
C ASP A 264 8.05 -8.33 8.06
N LEU A 265 6.99 -8.44 7.28
CA LEU A 265 5.62 -8.61 7.77
C LEU A 265 5.23 -10.09 7.86
N ALA A 266 6.21 -11.01 7.92
CA ALA A 266 5.98 -12.44 8.11
C ALA A 266 5.24 -12.68 9.42
N MET A 267 3.97 -13.11 9.33
CA MET A 267 3.18 -13.42 10.51
C MET A 267 3.46 -14.86 10.94
N LYS A 268 4.10 -15.02 12.11
CA LYS A 268 4.68 -16.31 12.56
C LYS A 268 3.72 -17.20 13.35
N GLU A 269 2.50 -16.73 13.63
CA GLU A 269 1.50 -17.53 14.35
C GLU A 269 0.98 -18.70 13.49
N SER A 270 0.54 -19.80 14.11
CA SER A 270 0.09 -21.02 13.41
C SER A 270 -1.12 -20.84 12.49
N ARG A 271 -1.89 -19.76 12.69
CA ARG A 271 -3.02 -19.37 11.84
C ARG A 271 -2.61 -18.79 10.48
N TYR A 272 -1.32 -18.51 10.28
CA TYR A 272 -0.79 -17.95 9.06
C TYR A 272 -0.14 -19.01 8.19
N ARG A 273 -0.40 -18.93 6.89
CA ARG A 273 0.24 -19.72 5.87
C ARG A 273 0.68 -18.83 4.73
N GLU A 274 1.93 -18.98 4.34
CA GLU A 274 2.46 -18.23 3.21
C GLU A 274 2.52 -19.10 1.96
N ILE A 275 2.23 -18.49 0.82
CA ILE A 275 2.38 -19.10 -0.50
C ILE A 275 3.41 -18.30 -1.28
N ASP A 276 4.43 -18.98 -1.78
CA ASP A 276 5.45 -18.38 -2.62
C ASP A 276 4.84 -17.83 -3.91
N VAL A 277 5.14 -16.58 -4.21
CA VAL A 277 4.74 -15.92 -5.45
C VAL A 277 5.77 -16.25 -6.52
N SER A 278 5.41 -17.12 -7.46
CA SER A 278 6.32 -17.58 -8.52
C SER A 278 6.41 -16.64 -9.72
N ALA A 279 5.52 -15.66 -9.84
CA ALA A 279 5.50 -14.69 -10.95
C ALA A 279 4.67 -13.43 -10.62
N ARG A 280 5.12 -12.27 -11.12
CA ARG A 280 4.33 -11.02 -11.18
C ARG A 280 3.10 -11.19 -12.06
N ALA A 281 2.04 -10.42 -11.80
CA ALA A 281 1.09 -10.16 -12.88
C ALA A 281 1.83 -9.38 -13.97
N LYS A 282 1.94 -9.92 -15.19
CA LYS A 282 2.30 -9.09 -16.35
C LYS A 282 1.09 -8.21 -16.68
N LEU A 283 0.84 -7.21 -15.87
CA LEU A 283 -0.15 -6.19 -16.17
C LEU A 283 0.36 -5.41 -17.39
N ALA A 284 -0.46 -5.30 -18.43
CA ALA A 284 -0.34 -4.13 -19.29
C ALA A 284 -0.51 -2.92 -18.37
N PHE A 285 0.33 -1.90 -18.53
CA PHE A 285 0.12 -0.65 -17.83
C PHE A 285 -1.30 -0.18 -18.19
N CYS A 286 -2.21 -0.22 -17.24
CA CYS A 286 -3.59 0.23 -17.44
C CYS A 286 -3.82 1.33 -16.43
N VAL A 287 -3.91 2.57 -16.91
CA VAL A 287 -4.44 3.67 -16.10
C VAL A 287 -5.92 3.34 -15.86
N PRO A 288 -6.35 3.12 -14.60
CA PRO A 288 -7.76 2.88 -14.30
C PRO A 288 -8.60 4.08 -14.75
N GLU A 289 -9.84 3.83 -15.17
CA GLU A 289 -10.80 4.91 -15.39
C GLU A 289 -10.92 5.78 -14.14
N GLY A 290 -10.78 7.10 -14.31
CA GLY A 290 -10.97 8.08 -13.23
C GLY A 290 -9.70 8.55 -12.51
N VAL A 291 -8.50 8.12 -12.89
CA VAL A 291 -7.25 8.73 -12.38
C VAL A 291 -7.07 10.13 -12.97
N VAL A 292 -6.81 11.11 -12.10
CA VAL A 292 -6.57 12.50 -12.47
C VAL A 292 -5.15 12.88 -12.03
N PHE A 293 -4.36 13.37 -12.97
CA PHE A 293 -3.03 13.90 -12.72
C PHE A 293 -3.12 15.40 -12.49
N VAL A 294 -2.35 15.90 -11.53
CA VAL A 294 -2.30 17.32 -11.23
C VAL A 294 -1.01 17.88 -11.79
N SER A 295 -1.11 18.78 -12.77
CA SER A 295 0.05 19.46 -13.33
C SER A 295 0.70 20.38 -12.30
N GLU A 296 1.97 20.73 -12.51
CA GLU A 296 2.70 21.67 -11.64
C GLU A 296 2.03 23.05 -11.53
N SER A 297 1.20 23.45 -12.50
CA SER A 297 0.40 24.67 -12.49
C SER A 297 -0.96 24.54 -11.78
N GLY A 298 -1.28 23.37 -11.22
CA GLY A 298 -2.55 23.08 -10.54
C GLY A 298 -3.69 22.69 -11.47
N GLY A 299 -3.41 22.47 -12.77
CA GLY A 299 -4.38 21.94 -13.73
C GLY A 299 -4.64 20.45 -13.49
N ARG A 300 -5.87 19.98 -13.76
CA ARG A 300 -6.26 18.57 -13.63
C ARG A 300 -6.36 17.93 -15.01
N GLU A 301 -5.59 16.88 -15.26
CA GLU A 301 -5.57 16.12 -16.51
C GLU A 301 -6.08 14.70 -16.28
N GLN A 302 -7.05 14.25 -17.08
CA GLN A 302 -7.60 12.90 -17.01
C GLN A 302 -7.10 12.09 -18.22
N ILE A 303 -6.51 10.93 -17.97
CA ILE A 303 -6.06 10.03 -19.04
C ILE A 303 -7.21 9.11 -19.42
N GLN A 304 -7.59 9.11 -20.70
CA GLN A 304 -8.61 8.20 -21.22
C GLN A 304 -7.98 6.82 -21.48
N ASN A 305 -8.63 5.76 -20.98
CA ASN A 305 -8.27 4.39 -21.32
C ASN A 305 -8.84 4.07 -22.72
N PRO A 306 -8.01 3.69 -23.71
CA PRO A 306 -8.48 3.46 -25.08
C PRO A 306 -9.40 2.23 -25.24
N LEU A 307 -9.66 1.44 -24.19
CA LEU A 307 -10.52 0.26 -24.22
C LEU A 307 -11.99 0.51 -23.81
N GLY A 308 -12.43 1.75 -23.58
CA GLY A 308 -13.82 2.06 -23.21
C GLY A 308 -14.32 3.38 -23.79
N ASN A 309 -15.01 3.31 -24.94
CA ASN A 309 -15.49 4.44 -25.74
C ASN A 309 -16.15 5.62 -24.98
N ALA A 310 -15.68 6.88 -25.19
CA ALA A 310 -16.38 7.93 -25.97
C ALA A 310 -15.66 9.32 -26.01
N VAL A 311 -15.34 9.78 -27.23
CA VAL A 311 -15.25 11.12 -27.92
C VAL A 311 -14.97 12.43 -27.12
N PRO A 312 -14.15 13.39 -27.65
CA PRO A 312 -13.34 14.34 -26.86
C PRO A 312 -13.85 15.81 -26.81
N ILE A 313 -13.31 16.59 -25.87
CA ILE A 313 -13.15 18.06 -25.98
C ILE A 313 -11.69 18.40 -25.59
N PRO A 314 -11.01 19.31 -26.34
CA PRO A 314 -9.56 19.37 -26.37
C PRO A 314 -8.99 20.28 -25.28
N ILE A 315 -8.10 19.72 -24.47
CA ILE A 315 -7.06 20.50 -23.79
C ILE A 315 -5.75 19.83 -24.18
N ALA A 316 -4.84 20.63 -24.74
CA ALA A 316 -3.58 20.20 -25.33
C ALA A 316 -2.85 19.18 -24.45
N PHE A 317 -2.53 18.02 -25.02
CA PHE A 317 -1.88 16.92 -24.32
C PHE A 317 -0.49 17.35 -23.84
N SER A 318 -0.32 17.46 -22.52
CA SER A 318 1.00 17.65 -21.91
C SER A 318 1.98 16.54 -22.35
N PRO A 319 3.31 16.76 -22.28
CA PRO A 319 4.29 15.70 -22.48
C PRO A 319 4.01 14.45 -21.61
N PHE A 320 3.51 14.66 -20.39
CA PHE A 320 3.11 13.58 -19.49
C PHE A 320 1.93 12.74 -20.02
N SER A 321 0.86 13.39 -20.49
CA SER A 321 -0.31 12.69 -21.00
C SER A 321 0.00 11.85 -22.24
N ARG A 322 0.80 12.38 -23.18
CA ARG A 322 1.30 11.62 -24.35
C ARG A 322 2.22 10.46 -23.93
N PHE A 323 3.08 10.70 -22.94
CA PHE A 323 4.00 9.68 -22.42
C PHE A 323 3.23 8.49 -21.83
N MET A 324 2.18 8.78 -21.05
CA MET A 324 1.33 7.78 -20.43
C MET A 324 0.45 7.03 -21.45
N GLU A 325 0.04 7.68 -22.54
CA GLU A 325 -0.69 7.04 -23.64
C GLU A 325 0.17 5.96 -24.32
N HIS A 326 1.43 6.26 -24.66
CA HIS A 326 2.34 5.25 -25.20
C HIS A 326 2.59 4.10 -24.22
N LEU A 327 2.75 4.39 -22.91
CA LEU A 327 2.84 3.35 -21.89
C LEU A 327 1.60 2.45 -21.84
N CYS A 328 0.40 3.03 -21.90
CA CYS A 328 -0.86 2.28 -21.87
C CYS A 328 -1.05 1.42 -23.13
N ASN A 329 -0.71 1.97 -24.30
CA ASN A 329 -0.86 1.31 -25.59
C ASN A 329 0.27 0.33 -25.92
N ARG A 330 1.31 0.25 -25.07
CA ARG A 330 2.55 -0.52 -25.31
C ARG A 330 3.25 -0.11 -26.60
N GLU A 331 3.15 1.16 -26.95
CA GLU A 331 3.85 1.72 -28.09
C GLU A 331 5.28 2.15 -27.68
N PRO A 332 6.23 2.16 -28.61
CA PRO A 332 7.54 2.76 -28.37
C PRO A 332 7.36 4.22 -27.93
N ILE A 333 7.98 4.60 -26.81
CA ILE A 333 7.95 5.98 -26.34
C ILE A 333 9.09 6.75 -27.01
N PRO A 334 8.81 7.84 -27.74
CA PRO A 334 9.86 8.65 -28.35
C PRO A 334 10.81 9.23 -27.29
N LEU A 335 12.12 9.22 -27.55
CA LEU A 335 13.12 9.85 -26.67
C LEU A 335 12.83 11.34 -26.48
N THR A 336 12.40 12.02 -27.54
CA THR A 336 11.99 13.43 -27.50
C THR A 336 10.88 13.66 -26.49
N LEU A 337 9.93 12.73 -26.39
CA LEU A 337 8.83 12.81 -25.43
C LEU A 337 9.29 12.56 -23.99
N ILE A 338 10.25 11.66 -23.78
CA ILE A 338 10.90 11.44 -22.48
C ILE A 338 11.67 12.69 -22.04
N LEU A 339 12.42 13.30 -22.96
CA LEU A 339 13.17 14.52 -22.68
C LEU A 339 12.24 15.71 -22.44
N GLU A 340 11.16 15.86 -23.21
CA GLU A 340 10.11 16.85 -22.96
C GLU A 340 9.47 16.65 -21.59
N TYR A 341 9.21 15.41 -21.18
CA TYR A 341 8.65 15.10 -19.86
C TYR A 341 9.55 15.55 -18.71
N PHE A 342 10.86 15.28 -18.81
CA PHE A 342 11.83 15.73 -17.81
C PHE A 342 12.31 17.16 -18.03
N SER A 343 11.60 17.97 -18.83
CA SER A 343 11.96 19.37 -19.12
C SER A 343 13.41 19.54 -19.62
N GLY A 344 13.90 18.57 -20.39
CA GLY A 344 15.27 18.52 -20.90
C GLY A 344 16.33 18.00 -19.92
N ASP A 345 15.95 17.57 -18.72
CA ASP A 345 16.88 16.97 -17.73
C ASP A 345 17.28 15.55 -18.16
N GLN A 346 18.40 15.48 -18.88
CA GLN A 346 19.03 14.26 -19.38
C GLN A 346 19.36 13.25 -18.26
N GLY A 347 19.66 13.73 -17.04
CA GLY A 347 19.97 12.87 -15.90
C GLY A 347 18.74 12.12 -15.42
N LYS A 348 17.65 12.84 -15.17
CA LYS A 348 16.36 12.25 -14.76
C LYS A 348 15.77 11.35 -15.85
N ALA A 349 15.89 11.74 -17.12
CA ALA A 349 15.49 10.93 -18.26
C ALA A 349 16.24 9.58 -18.31
N ARG A 350 17.57 9.61 -18.07
CA ARG A 350 18.40 8.41 -18.03
C ARG A 350 18.07 7.50 -16.84
N ASP A 351 17.88 8.06 -15.65
CA ASP A 351 17.52 7.31 -14.45
C ASP A 351 16.15 6.64 -14.63
N PHE A 352 15.19 7.38 -15.20
CA PHE A 352 13.88 6.86 -15.55
C PHE A 352 13.93 5.71 -16.56
N LEU A 353 14.67 5.89 -17.66
CA LEU A 353 14.85 4.84 -18.68
C LEU A 353 15.49 3.58 -18.09
N THR A 354 16.48 3.75 -17.21
CA THR A 354 17.14 2.65 -16.50
C THR A 354 16.17 1.90 -15.60
N TRP A 355 15.36 2.63 -14.82
CA TRP A 355 14.31 2.04 -13.99
C TRP A 355 13.22 1.33 -14.84
N ALA A 356 12.77 1.94 -15.93
CA ALA A 356 11.71 1.40 -16.78
C ALA A 356 12.14 0.12 -17.52
N MET A 357 13.39 0.05 -17.98
CA MET A 357 13.98 -1.15 -18.59
C MET A 357 14.17 -2.27 -17.56
N THR A 358 14.70 -1.96 -16.37
CA THR A 358 14.91 -2.96 -15.31
C THR A 358 13.60 -3.47 -14.70
N SER A 359 12.55 -2.63 -14.70
CA SER A 359 11.20 -2.99 -14.22
C SER A 359 10.33 -3.70 -15.26
N ASN A 360 10.85 -3.95 -16.47
CA ASN A 360 10.13 -4.57 -17.59
C ASN A 360 8.84 -3.82 -17.98
N ILE A 361 8.80 -2.50 -17.72
CA ILE A 361 7.66 -1.61 -17.99
C ILE A 361 7.61 -1.29 -19.49
N LEU A 362 8.78 -1.11 -20.10
CA LEU A 362 8.92 -1.05 -21.55
C LEU A 362 9.06 -2.50 -22.07
N SER A 363 8.18 -2.90 -22.99
CA SER A 363 8.40 -4.15 -23.72
C SER A 363 9.73 -4.07 -24.47
N GLN A 364 10.36 -5.20 -24.79
CA GLN A 364 11.66 -5.33 -25.49
C GLN A 364 11.71 -4.69 -26.90
N SER A 365 10.81 -3.76 -27.24
CA SER A 365 11.01 -2.86 -28.36
C SER A 365 12.22 -1.96 -28.07
N PRO A 366 13.20 -1.89 -28.98
CA PRO A 366 14.32 -0.98 -28.82
C PRO A 366 13.77 0.44 -28.62
N VAL A 367 14.21 1.13 -27.58
CA VAL A 367 14.18 2.59 -27.59
C VAL A 367 15.15 2.97 -28.72
N TYR A 368 14.62 3.18 -29.92
CA TYR A 368 15.40 3.73 -31.00
C TYR A 368 15.73 5.18 -30.60
N LEU A 369 16.99 5.37 -30.20
CA LEU A 369 17.64 6.68 -30.18
C LEU A 369 17.75 7.14 -31.64
N ASP A 370 16.65 7.60 -32.20
CA ASP A 370 16.68 8.20 -33.53
C ASP A 370 17.33 9.58 -33.41
N GLY A 371 18.59 9.66 -33.87
CA GLY A 371 19.28 10.91 -34.21
C GLY A 371 20.26 11.43 -33.15
N ASN A 372 21.55 11.26 -33.45
CA ASN A 372 22.71 12.07 -33.03
C ASN A 372 22.44 13.20 -32.00
N ALA A 373 22.79 12.96 -30.73
CA ALA A 373 23.65 13.80 -29.87
C ALA A 373 23.59 13.31 -28.43
#